data_AF-A0A8G0LNI3-F1
#
_entry.id   AF-A0A8G0LNI3-F1
#
_cell.length_a   1.000
_cell.length_b   1.000
_cell.length_c   1.000
_cell.angle_alpha   90.00
_cell.angle_beta   90.00
_cell.angle_gamma   90.00
#
_symmetry.space_group_name_H-M   'P 1'
#
loop_
_entity.id
_entity.type
_entity.pdbx_description
1 polymer ?
#
loop_
_entity_poly.entity_id
_entity_poly.type
_entity_poly.pdbx_seq_one_letter_code
_entity_poly.pdbx_strand_id
1 'polypeptide(L)'
;MKSVAAIITTAVLAGFSQACSTPGNYIVTFYGYPDNSPPGPATALNCGGRNGKAGGTGTYADPITIATAPGELNNCEIVYLPLLTKYGRVEDTCEQCTTDWKNGQPHIDIWTGSNSVNGGNNQINCENSLTFGGRYSIVRNPPTNYGVDTTPLFVAPNTCNTNHVYPSNPAHC
;
A
#
# COMPACT_ATOMS: atom_id res chain seq x y z
N MET A 1 -18.38 -38.85 49.44
CA MET A 1 -17.45 -38.30 48.43
C MET A 1 -18.30 -37.80 47.28
N LYS A 2 -18.46 -36.48 47.12
CA LYS A 2 -19.30 -35.86 46.08
C LYS A 2 -18.39 -35.46 44.92
N SER A 3 -18.40 -36.25 43.84
CA SER A 3 -17.66 -35.93 42.63
C SER A 3 -18.42 -34.87 41.84
N VAL A 4 -17.85 -33.67 41.75
CA VAL A 4 -18.33 -32.61 40.87
C VAL A 4 -17.58 -32.75 39.55
N ALA A 5 -18.27 -33.17 38.49
CA ALA A 5 -17.71 -33.19 37.15
C ALA A 5 -17.73 -31.75 36.59
N ALA A 6 -16.55 -31.18 36.39
CA ALA A 6 -16.40 -29.89 35.72
C ALA A 6 -16.48 -30.11 34.20
N ILE A 7 -17.51 -29.56 33.57
CA ILE A 7 -17.65 -29.52 32.11
C ILE A 7 -16.83 -28.34 31.61
N ILE A 8 -15.71 -28.62 30.94
CA ILE A 8 -14.89 -27.61 30.27
C ILE A 8 -15.46 -27.43 28.87
N THR A 9 -16.14 -26.31 28.62
CA THR A 9 -16.56 -25.89 27.28
C THR A 9 -15.39 -25.20 26.57
N THR A 10 -14.76 -25.90 25.63
CA THR A 10 -13.80 -25.30 24.70
C THR A 10 -14.53 -24.41 23.70
N ALA A 11 -14.44 -23.09 23.88
CA ALA A 11 -14.89 -22.14 22.88
C ALA A 11 -13.92 -22.16 21.69
N VAL A 12 -14.39 -22.66 20.54
CA VAL A 12 -13.63 -22.62 19.28
C VAL A 12 -13.79 -21.21 18.70
N LEU A 13 -12.75 -20.39 18.79
CA LEU A 13 -12.67 -19.10 18.09
C LEU A 13 -12.43 -19.38 16.60
N ALA A 14 -13.50 -19.41 15.81
CA ALA A 14 -13.40 -19.37 14.36
C ALA A 14 -12.90 -17.97 13.94
N GLY A 15 -11.68 -17.88 13.42
CA GLY A 15 -11.17 -16.63 12.85
C GLY A 15 -11.93 -16.30 11.57
N PHE A 16 -12.61 -15.16 11.54
CA PHE A 16 -13.23 -14.65 10.32
C PHE A 16 -12.13 -14.13 9.38
N SER A 17 -11.75 -14.93 8.38
CA SER A 17 -11.01 -14.38 7.24
C SER A 17 -11.97 -13.48 6.47
N GLN A 18 -11.67 -12.19 6.42
CA GLN A 18 -12.47 -11.23 5.66
C GLN A 18 -12.29 -11.54 4.16
N ALA A 19 -13.40 -11.69 3.44
CA ALA A 19 -13.36 -12.09 2.04
C ALA A 19 -12.63 -11.04 1.19
N CYS A 20 -11.96 -11.53 0.13
CA CYS A 20 -11.37 -10.68 -0.88
C CYS A 20 -12.43 -9.76 -1.50
N SER A 21 -12.08 -8.51 -1.77
CA SER A 21 -12.96 -7.53 -2.43
C SER A 21 -12.18 -6.58 -3.32
N THR A 22 -12.85 -6.01 -4.32
CA THR A 22 -12.22 -5.16 -5.34
C THR A 22 -12.80 -3.74 -5.37
N PRO A 23 -12.64 -2.93 -4.31
CA PRO A 23 -13.16 -1.56 -4.31
C PRO A 23 -12.48 -0.72 -5.40
N GLY A 24 -13.26 0.16 -6.03
CA GLY A 24 -12.87 0.99 -7.16
C GLY A 24 -12.78 2.48 -6.84
N ASN A 25 -12.57 3.28 -7.88
CA ASN A 25 -12.60 4.75 -7.87
C ASN A 25 -11.45 5.46 -7.12
N TYR A 26 -10.36 4.76 -6.83
CA TYR A 26 -9.18 5.34 -6.20
C TYR A 26 -8.50 6.34 -7.13
N ILE A 27 -8.24 7.54 -6.61
CA ILE A 27 -7.16 8.39 -7.09
C ILE A 27 -5.86 7.71 -6.71
N VAL A 28 -4.91 7.68 -7.64
CA VAL A 28 -3.57 7.15 -7.38
C VAL A 28 -2.56 8.22 -7.76
N THR A 29 -1.77 8.62 -6.78
CA THR A 29 -0.57 9.44 -6.96
C THR A 29 0.66 8.68 -6.48
N PHE A 30 1.81 9.32 -6.61
CA PHE A 30 3.09 8.77 -6.22
C PHE A 30 3.88 9.82 -5.43
N TYR A 31 4.64 9.36 -4.44
CA TYR A 31 5.50 10.19 -3.61
C TYR A 31 6.86 9.51 -3.35
N GLY A 32 7.77 10.20 -2.70
CA GLY A 32 9.11 9.71 -2.48
C GLY A 32 9.86 10.38 -1.34
N TYR A 33 11.15 10.07 -1.28
CA TYR A 33 12.04 10.64 -0.28
C TYR A 33 12.04 12.17 -0.26
N PRO A 34 12.14 12.87 -1.42
CA PRO A 34 12.29 14.34 -1.41
C PRO A 34 11.07 15.10 -0.91
N ASP A 35 9.85 14.61 -1.13
CA ASP A 35 8.59 15.29 -0.83
C ASP A 35 7.80 14.67 0.34
N ASN A 36 8.23 13.52 0.85
CA ASN A 36 7.77 13.06 2.15
C ASN A 36 8.01 14.15 3.22
N SER A 37 7.16 14.24 4.23
CA SER A 37 7.14 15.36 5.18
C SER A 37 7.36 14.92 6.62
N PRO A 38 8.55 15.15 7.22
CA PRO A 38 9.75 15.75 6.62
C PRO A 38 10.45 14.84 5.61
N PRO A 39 11.33 15.39 4.72
CA PRO A 39 12.01 14.59 3.71
C PRO A 39 12.80 13.44 4.32
N GLY A 40 12.52 12.23 3.87
CA GLY A 40 12.98 11.03 4.55
C GLY A 40 12.19 9.79 4.18
N PRO A 41 12.64 8.62 4.64
CA PRO A 41 11.91 7.38 4.46
C PRO A 41 10.91 7.13 5.60
N ALA A 42 10.81 8.00 6.60
CA ALA A 42 10.01 7.72 7.79
C ALA A 42 8.52 7.60 7.43
N THR A 43 7.84 6.62 8.02
CA THR A 43 6.40 6.38 7.83
C THR A 43 5.63 6.68 9.11
N ALA A 44 4.36 7.09 8.98
CA ALA A 44 3.49 7.35 10.14
C ALA A 44 3.24 6.10 11.01
N LEU A 45 3.30 4.90 10.43
CA LEU A 45 3.04 3.62 11.09
C LEU A 45 4.28 2.72 11.06
N ASN A 46 4.49 1.96 12.15
CA ASN A 46 5.46 0.87 12.17
C ASN A 46 4.73 -0.47 12.05
N CYS A 47 4.72 -1.03 10.84
CA CYS A 47 4.05 -2.29 10.51
C CYS A 47 4.98 -3.52 10.58
N GLY A 48 6.14 -3.38 11.24
CA GLY A 48 7.15 -4.43 11.35
C GLY A 48 8.00 -4.62 10.08
N GLY A 49 9.16 -5.25 10.24
CA GLY A 49 10.09 -5.57 9.15
C GLY A 49 10.96 -4.40 8.66
N ARG A 50 10.44 -3.17 8.64
CA ARG A 50 11.15 -1.99 8.09
C ARG A 50 11.49 -0.88 9.09
N ASN A 51 11.19 -1.06 10.38
CA ASN A 51 11.46 -0.08 11.44
C ASN A 51 10.89 1.33 11.13
N GLY A 52 9.64 1.39 10.64
CA GLY A 52 8.98 2.65 10.29
C GLY A 52 9.63 3.38 9.10
N LYS A 53 10.11 2.61 8.10
CA LYS A 53 10.68 3.14 6.87
C LYS A 53 9.91 2.65 5.65
N ALA A 54 9.62 3.57 4.73
CA ALA A 54 8.99 3.30 3.46
C ALA A 54 9.91 2.47 2.56
N GLY A 55 9.35 1.79 1.57
CA GLY A 55 10.07 1.00 0.59
C GLY A 55 9.27 -0.20 0.11
N GLY A 56 9.99 -1.29 -0.16
CA GLY A 56 9.42 -2.56 -0.56
C GLY A 56 9.48 -2.82 -2.05
N THR A 57 9.56 -4.10 -2.38
CA THR A 57 9.63 -4.61 -3.75
C THR A 57 8.24 -4.76 -4.40
N GLY A 58 7.18 -4.82 -3.59
CA GLY A 58 5.81 -5.06 -4.04
C GLY A 58 5.38 -6.52 -3.99
N THR A 59 6.15 -7.39 -3.32
CA THR A 59 5.73 -8.77 -3.04
C THR A 59 4.80 -8.82 -1.83
N TYR A 60 4.06 -9.91 -1.61
CA TYR A 60 3.22 -10.03 -0.40
C TYR A 60 4.03 -9.95 0.90
N ALA A 61 5.25 -10.51 0.89
CA ALA A 61 6.14 -10.51 2.05
C ALA A 61 6.90 -9.18 2.24
N ASP A 62 7.05 -8.41 1.17
CA ASP A 62 7.69 -7.09 1.15
C ASP A 62 6.88 -6.11 0.27
N PRO A 63 5.67 -5.74 0.74
CA PRO A 63 4.75 -4.91 -0.03
C PRO A 63 5.27 -3.49 -0.14
N ILE A 64 4.95 -2.81 -1.24
CA ILE A 64 5.34 -1.41 -1.42
C ILE A 64 4.59 -0.53 -0.42
N THR A 65 5.26 0.45 0.18
CA THR A 65 4.61 1.40 1.08
C THR A 65 3.56 2.21 0.33
N ILE A 66 2.38 2.33 0.92
CA ILE A 66 1.35 3.28 0.48
C ILE A 66 0.96 4.19 1.65
N ALA A 67 0.63 5.43 1.31
CA ALA A 67 -0.03 6.38 2.17
C ALA A 67 -1.51 6.51 1.78
N THR A 68 -2.39 6.79 2.75
CA THR A 68 -3.83 7.01 2.51
C THR A 68 -4.42 7.85 3.64
N ALA A 69 -5.71 8.18 3.58
CA ALA A 69 -6.39 8.85 4.68
C ALA A 69 -6.63 7.91 5.87
N PRO A 70 -6.50 8.39 7.13
CA PRO A 70 -6.91 7.62 8.30
C PRO A 70 -8.37 7.15 8.19
N GLY A 71 -8.58 5.83 8.29
CA GLY A 71 -9.91 5.20 8.22
C GLY A 71 -10.39 4.85 6.82
N GLU A 72 -9.68 5.22 5.75
CA GLU A 72 -9.98 4.78 4.38
C GLU A 72 -9.61 3.29 4.19
N LEU A 73 -8.42 2.91 4.64
CA LEU A 73 -7.94 1.53 4.75
C LEU A 73 -7.46 1.27 6.19
N ASN A 74 -7.34 0.00 6.59
CA ASN A 74 -6.88 -0.34 7.93
C ASN A 74 -5.36 -0.09 8.04
N ASN A 75 -4.90 0.31 9.23
CA ASN A 75 -3.47 0.43 9.51
C ASN A 75 -2.76 -0.90 9.23
N CYS A 76 -1.62 -0.85 8.53
CA CYS A 76 -0.83 -2.02 8.15
C CYS A 76 -1.54 -3.02 7.23
N GLU A 77 -2.69 -2.65 6.65
CA GLU A 77 -3.40 -3.49 5.69
C GLU A 77 -2.54 -3.74 4.44
N ILE A 78 -2.50 -5.01 4.00
CA ILE A 78 -1.93 -5.37 2.71
C ILE A 78 -3.06 -5.43 1.68
N VAL A 79 -2.88 -4.67 0.61
CA VAL A 79 -3.74 -4.65 -0.57
C VAL A 79 -2.96 -5.09 -1.79
N TYR A 80 -3.62 -5.51 -2.86
CA TYR A 80 -3.00 -5.65 -4.16
C TYR A 80 -3.41 -4.50 -5.07
N LEU A 81 -2.46 -4.01 -5.84
CA LEU A 81 -2.55 -2.87 -6.73
C LEU A 81 -2.42 -3.38 -8.17
N PRO A 82 -3.53 -3.74 -8.85
CA PRO A 82 -3.51 -4.22 -10.23
C PRO A 82 -2.77 -3.27 -11.18
N LEU A 83 -2.93 -1.96 -10.96
CA LEU A 83 -2.24 -0.89 -11.68
C LEU A 83 -0.71 -1.10 -11.71
N LEU A 84 -0.11 -1.65 -10.65
CA LEU A 84 1.32 -1.86 -10.57
C LEU A 84 1.72 -3.33 -10.66
N THR A 85 0.77 -4.26 -10.63
CA THR A 85 1.03 -5.69 -10.42
C THR A 85 1.89 -5.88 -9.16
N LYS A 86 1.51 -5.24 -8.05
CA LYS A 86 2.25 -5.24 -6.77
C LYS A 86 1.30 -5.32 -5.59
N TYR A 87 1.77 -5.85 -4.46
CA TYR A 87 1.16 -5.65 -3.15
C TYR A 87 1.61 -4.32 -2.55
N GLY A 88 0.66 -3.59 -1.97
CA GLY A 88 0.89 -2.38 -1.18
C GLY A 88 0.58 -2.61 0.29
N ARG A 89 1.21 -1.85 1.20
CA ARG A 89 0.92 -1.88 2.64
C ARG A 89 0.73 -0.47 3.18
N VAL A 90 -0.38 -0.26 3.88
CA VAL A 90 -0.72 1.01 4.52
C VAL A 90 0.25 1.26 5.66
N GLU A 91 1.22 2.12 5.43
CA GLU A 91 2.24 2.45 6.43
C GLU A 91 2.29 3.94 6.73
N ASP A 92 1.69 4.76 5.88
CA ASP A 92 1.85 6.19 5.95
C ASP A 92 0.52 6.92 5.74
N THR A 93 0.56 8.24 5.91
CA THR A 93 -0.60 9.11 5.74
C THR A 93 -0.27 10.27 4.81
N CYS A 94 -1.24 10.67 3.97
CA CYS A 94 -1.11 11.81 3.08
C CYS A 94 -2.20 12.85 3.36
N GLU A 95 -1.80 14.13 3.38
CA GLU A 95 -2.70 15.26 3.65
C GLU A 95 -3.76 15.41 2.55
N GLN A 96 -3.34 15.34 1.28
CA GLN A 96 -4.25 15.41 0.15
C GLN A 96 -5.25 14.26 0.17
N CYS A 97 -4.81 13.03 0.46
CA CYS A 97 -5.70 11.88 0.62
C CYS A 97 -6.73 12.10 1.72
N THR A 98 -6.33 12.69 2.85
CA THR A 98 -7.27 13.03 3.94
C THR A 98 -8.34 14.02 3.49
N THR A 99 -7.98 15.00 2.67
CA THR A 99 -8.93 15.96 2.09
C THR A 99 -9.87 15.28 1.11
N ASP A 100 -9.34 14.46 0.21
CA ASP A 100 -10.12 13.73 -0.80
C ASP A 100 -11.09 12.74 -0.16
N TRP A 101 -10.64 12.01 0.87
CA TRP A 101 -11.46 11.07 1.61
C TRP A 101 -12.66 11.72 2.30
N LYS A 102 -12.45 12.89 2.93
CA LYS A 102 -13.55 13.70 3.50
C LYS A 102 -14.57 14.14 2.44
N ASN A 103 -14.14 14.24 1.19
CA ASN A 103 -14.97 14.57 0.04
C ASN A 103 -15.53 13.32 -0.68
N GLY A 104 -15.41 12.13 -0.08
CA GLY A 104 -15.92 10.87 -0.65
C GLY A 104 -15.09 10.33 -1.82
N GLN A 105 -13.83 10.76 -1.95
CA GLN A 105 -12.92 10.32 -3.00
C GLN A 105 -11.80 9.49 -2.39
N PRO A 106 -11.78 8.16 -2.60
CA PRO A 106 -10.69 7.34 -2.11
C PRO A 106 -9.38 7.70 -2.85
N HIS A 107 -8.28 7.73 -2.12
CA HIS A 107 -6.98 8.18 -2.60
C HIS A 107 -5.85 7.42 -1.89
N ILE A 108 -4.99 6.78 -2.68
CA ILE A 108 -3.71 6.23 -2.22
C ILE A 108 -2.53 6.93 -2.90
N ASP A 109 -1.46 7.13 -2.14
CA ASP A 109 -0.22 7.71 -2.60
C ASP A 109 0.90 6.66 -2.45
N ILE A 110 1.62 6.35 -3.53
CA ILE A 110 2.48 5.16 -3.60
C ILE A 110 3.96 5.57 -3.58
N TRP A 111 4.73 4.96 -2.67
CA TRP A 111 6.16 5.23 -2.55
C TRP A 111 6.95 4.76 -3.78
N THR A 112 7.78 5.62 -4.35
CA THR A 112 8.47 5.34 -5.64
C THR A 112 9.89 4.79 -5.52
N GLY A 113 10.60 5.10 -4.43
CA GLY A 113 12.06 5.11 -4.46
C GLY A 113 12.76 4.34 -3.35
N SER A 114 14.03 4.69 -3.14
CA SER A 114 14.87 4.09 -2.11
C SER A 114 14.61 4.71 -0.74
N ASN A 115 14.68 3.88 0.31
CA ASN A 115 14.61 4.35 1.70
C ASN A 115 15.91 5.00 2.23
N SER A 116 16.95 5.07 1.39
CA SER A 116 18.29 5.55 1.76
C SER A 116 18.87 6.56 0.78
N VAL A 117 18.23 6.75 -0.37
CA VAL A 117 18.72 7.66 -1.41
C VAL A 117 17.62 8.67 -1.72
N ASN A 118 17.93 9.94 -1.49
CA ASN A 118 17.10 11.05 -1.94
C ASN A 118 17.35 11.31 -3.43
N GLY A 119 16.36 11.05 -4.28
CA GLY A 119 16.47 11.27 -5.73
C GLY A 119 16.26 12.72 -6.17
N GLY A 120 15.95 13.63 -5.24
CA GLY A 120 15.72 15.05 -5.52
C GLY A 120 14.66 15.28 -6.59
N ASN A 121 14.86 16.32 -7.40
CA ASN A 121 13.89 16.71 -8.43
C ASN A 121 13.67 15.63 -9.51
N ASN A 122 14.62 14.72 -9.73
CA ASN A 122 14.41 13.63 -10.69
C ASN A 122 13.36 12.62 -10.19
N GLN A 123 13.31 12.40 -8.87
CA GLN A 123 12.29 11.56 -8.27
C GLN A 123 10.93 12.27 -8.30
N ILE A 124 10.87 13.57 -7.98
CA ILE A 124 9.66 14.40 -8.14
C ILE A 124 9.13 14.36 -9.57
N ASN A 125 9.99 14.48 -10.57
CA ASN A 125 9.58 14.38 -11.97
C ASN A 125 9.04 12.99 -12.32
N CYS A 126 9.61 11.95 -11.70
CA CYS A 126 9.13 10.58 -11.88
C CYS A 126 7.74 10.37 -11.25
N GLU A 127 7.54 10.84 -10.02
CA GLU A 127 6.24 10.82 -9.32
C GLU A 127 5.14 11.47 -10.16
N ASN A 128 5.42 12.66 -10.70
CA ASN A 128 4.52 13.35 -11.62
C ASN A 128 4.25 12.55 -12.89
N SER A 129 5.28 11.91 -13.46
CA SER A 129 5.15 11.09 -14.68
C SER A 129 4.37 9.80 -14.44
N LEU A 130 4.42 9.24 -13.23
CA LEU A 130 3.66 8.09 -12.80
C LEU A 130 2.21 8.46 -12.43
N THR A 131 1.90 9.73 -12.24
CA THR A 131 0.55 10.20 -11.92
C THR A 131 -0.23 10.51 -13.20
N PHE A 132 -0.67 9.46 -13.91
CA PHE A 132 -1.31 9.59 -15.24
C PHE A 132 -2.78 10.09 -15.19
N GLY A 133 -3.31 10.36 -13.99
CA GLY A 133 -4.74 10.61 -13.78
C GLY A 133 -5.59 9.34 -13.89
N GLY A 134 -6.91 9.49 -13.80
CA GLY A 134 -7.85 8.37 -13.85
C GLY A 134 -8.32 7.87 -12.48
N ARG A 135 -8.99 6.72 -12.49
CA ARG A 135 -9.62 6.10 -11.31
C ARG A 135 -9.40 4.60 -11.35
N TYR A 136 -8.89 4.03 -10.27
CA TYR A 136 -8.38 2.66 -10.24
C TYR A 136 -9.09 1.81 -9.19
N SER A 137 -9.04 0.50 -9.38
CA SER A 137 -9.46 -0.46 -8.37
C SER A 137 -8.26 -1.08 -7.69
N ILE A 138 -8.43 -1.42 -6.41
CA ILE A 138 -7.48 -2.21 -5.63
C ILE A 138 -8.13 -3.55 -5.27
N VAL A 139 -7.36 -4.46 -4.67
CA VAL A 139 -7.87 -5.69 -4.08
C VAL A 139 -7.55 -5.69 -2.59
N ARG A 140 -8.58 -5.69 -1.74
CA ARG A 140 -8.45 -5.84 -0.28
C ARG A 140 -8.56 -7.31 0.10
N ASN A 141 -7.86 -7.71 1.15
CA ASN A 141 -7.68 -9.11 1.54
C ASN A 141 -7.29 -10.02 0.35
N PRO A 142 -6.26 -9.64 -0.45
CA PRO A 142 -5.92 -10.38 -1.64
C PRO A 142 -5.34 -11.76 -1.29
N PRO A 143 -5.49 -12.77 -2.17
CA PRO A 143 -4.65 -13.97 -2.15
C PRO A 143 -3.16 -13.59 -2.10
N THR A 144 -2.33 -14.43 -1.49
CA THR A 144 -0.89 -14.14 -1.29
C THR A 144 0.00 -14.57 -2.46
N ASN A 145 -0.61 -15.11 -3.52
CA ASN A 145 0.06 -15.78 -4.64
C ASN A 145 -0.18 -15.08 -6.00
N TYR A 146 -0.58 -13.81 -6.02
CA TYR A 146 -0.68 -13.06 -7.27
C TYR A 146 0.70 -12.85 -7.89
N GLY A 147 0.71 -12.73 -9.22
CA GLY A 147 1.89 -12.33 -9.96
C GLY A 147 2.37 -10.96 -9.48
N VAL A 148 3.68 -10.74 -9.53
CA VAL A 148 4.29 -9.49 -9.08
C VAL A 148 5.30 -8.98 -10.10
N ASP A 149 5.18 -7.71 -10.46
CA ASP A 149 6.25 -6.96 -11.11
C ASP A 149 7.08 -6.31 -10.01
N THR A 150 8.32 -6.75 -9.80
CA THR A 150 9.20 -6.20 -8.75
C THR A 150 10.10 -5.08 -9.25
N THR A 151 9.92 -4.62 -10.50
CA THR A 151 10.68 -3.49 -11.06
C THR A 151 10.50 -2.25 -10.17
N PRO A 152 11.58 -1.60 -9.71
CA PRO A 152 11.46 -0.36 -8.93
C PRO A 152 10.77 0.73 -9.75
N LEU A 153 9.97 1.60 -9.14
CA LEU A 153 9.32 2.71 -9.85
C LEU A 153 10.33 3.82 -10.20
N PHE A 154 11.20 4.16 -9.25
CA PHE A 154 12.30 5.08 -9.43
C PHE A 154 13.63 4.47 -8.97
N VAL A 155 14.67 4.61 -9.79
CA VAL A 155 16.06 4.32 -9.42
C VAL A 155 16.91 5.56 -9.64
N ALA A 156 17.50 6.07 -8.56
CA ALA A 156 18.42 7.19 -8.64
C ALA A 156 19.62 6.85 -9.55
N PRO A 157 20.15 7.83 -10.30
CA PRO A 157 19.81 9.25 -10.23
C PRO A 157 18.60 9.68 -11.06
N ASN A 158 18.13 8.90 -12.04
CA ASN A 158 17.20 9.40 -13.07
C ASN A 158 16.35 8.34 -13.79
N THR A 159 16.36 7.07 -13.37
CA THR A 159 15.53 6.05 -14.01
C THR A 159 14.11 6.11 -13.46
N CYS A 160 13.14 6.32 -14.34
CA CYS A 160 11.72 6.30 -14.01
C CYS A 160 11.01 5.25 -14.88
N ASN A 161 10.49 4.19 -14.25
CA ASN A 161 9.94 3.02 -14.93
C ASN A 161 8.43 3.19 -15.20
N THR A 162 8.06 4.21 -15.97
CA THR A 162 6.65 4.50 -16.33
C THR A 162 6.00 3.43 -17.18
N ASN A 163 6.79 2.58 -17.84
CA ASN A 163 6.34 1.42 -18.60
C ASN A 163 6.00 0.20 -17.72
N HIS A 164 6.22 0.27 -16.41
CA HIS A 164 5.86 -0.76 -15.42
C HIS A 164 4.59 -0.37 -14.65
N VAL A 165 3.69 0.31 -15.34
CA VAL A 165 2.35 0.65 -14.87
C VAL A 165 1.33 0.18 -15.89
N TYR A 166 0.27 -0.43 -15.41
CA TYR A 166 -0.70 -1.17 -16.18
C TYR A 166 -2.14 -0.65 -15.90
N PRO A 167 -2.51 0.55 -16.39
CA PRO A 167 -3.81 1.17 -16.11
C PRO A 167 -5.04 0.31 -16.44
N SER A 168 -4.88 -0.64 -17.36
CA SER A 168 -5.96 -1.53 -17.83
C SER A 168 -6.05 -2.85 -17.05
N ASN A 169 -5.15 -3.11 -16.09
CA ASN A 169 -5.18 -4.36 -15.33
C ASN A 169 -6.43 -4.43 -14.44
N PRO A 170 -7.25 -5.49 -14.56
CA PRO A 170 -8.45 -5.62 -13.76
C PRO A 170 -8.12 -6.08 -12.33
N ALA A 171 -8.84 -5.51 -11.36
CA ALA A 171 -8.91 -6.07 -10.01
C ALA A 171 -9.68 -7.38 -10.04
N HIS A 172 -9.20 -8.38 -9.31
CA HIS A 172 -9.87 -9.67 -9.18
C HIS A 172 -9.61 -10.29 -7.80
N CYS A 173 -10.54 -11.18 -7.45
CA CYS A 173 -10.47 -12.23 -6.45
C CYS A 173 -10.68 -13.55 -7.22
#